data_AF-A0A7V5U0T3-F1
#
_entry.id   AF-A0A7V5U0T3-F1
#
_cell.length_a   1.000
_cell.length_b   1.000
_cell.length_c   1.000
_cell.angle_alpha   90.00
_cell.angle_beta   90.00
_cell.angle_gamma   90.00
#
_symmetry.space_group_name_H-M   'P 1'
#
loop_
_entity.id
_entity.type
_entity.pdbx_description
1 polymer ?
#
loop_
_entity_poly.entity_id
_entity_poly.type
_entity_poly.pdbx_seq_one_letter_code
_entity_poly.pdbx_strand_id
1 'polypeptide(L)'
;MLSFFLFQAGARANSVSTPTPRLKPEAPNTSTILSKLDAARFRRAMRAADTNKWQDVKALSRLIKDPVAKKILLWRMAAEDPYVSFEIMSRVVHEQSDWPRMTRIRAKAEGWMFDLP
;
A
#
# COMPACT_ATOMS: atom_id res chain seq x y z
N MET A 1 -26.90 -22.32 -82.41
CA MET A 1 -25.77 -22.09 -81.48
C MET A 1 -26.31 -21.35 -80.27
N LEU A 2 -26.44 -22.03 -79.13
CA LEU A 2 -26.87 -21.41 -77.86
C LEU A 2 -25.75 -21.65 -76.85
N SER A 3 -25.09 -20.56 -76.43
CA SER A 3 -24.03 -20.58 -75.41
C SER A 3 -24.59 -20.06 -74.09
N PHE A 4 -24.63 -20.93 -73.10
CA PHE A 4 -25.02 -20.60 -71.72
C PHE A 4 -23.78 -20.11 -70.95
N PHE A 5 -23.79 -18.87 -70.46
CA PHE A 5 -22.79 -18.36 -69.53
C PHE A 5 -23.24 -18.60 -68.09
N LEU A 6 -22.51 -19.45 -67.37
CA LEU A 6 -22.66 -19.67 -65.92
C LEU A 6 -21.96 -18.52 -65.16
N PHE A 7 -22.74 -17.75 -64.41
CA PHE A 7 -22.22 -16.72 -63.51
C PHE A 7 -21.88 -17.38 -62.16
N GLN A 8 -20.58 -17.58 -61.89
CA GLN A 8 -20.08 -18.11 -60.61
C GLN A 8 -19.91 -16.97 -59.61
N ALA A 9 -20.71 -16.97 -58.55
CA ALA A 9 -20.58 -16.04 -57.42
C ALA A 9 -19.69 -16.66 -56.33
N GLY A 10 -18.39 -16.34 -56.34
CA GLY A 10 -17.47 -16.75 -55.29
C GLY A 10 -17.61 -15.87 -54.04
N ALA A 11 -18.18 -16.41 -52.95
CA ALA A 11 -18.22 -15.75 -51.66
C ALA A 11 -16.81 -15.74 -51.02
N ARG A 12 -16.22 -14.55 -50.86
CA ARG A 12 -14.96 -14.37 -50.11
C ARG A 12 -15.28 -14.21 -48.63
N ALA A 13 -14.86 -15.18 -47.81
CA ALA A 13 -14.86 -15.05 -46.37
C ALA A 13 -13.62 -14.24 -45.94
N ASN A 14 -13.81 -13.02 -45.45
CA ASN A 14 -12.75 -12.25 -44.83
C ASN A 14 -12.51 -12.76 -43.40
N SER A 15 -11.39 -13.43 -43.18
CA SER A 15 -10.94 -13.83 -41.84
C SER A 15 -10.41 -12.61 -41.09
N VAL A 16 -11.24 -12.00 -40.24
CA VAL A 16 -10.83 -10.95 -39.31
C VAL A 16 -9.95 -11.59 -38.23
N SER A 17 -8.65 -11.29 -38.24
CA SER A 17 -7.75 -11.71 -37.17
C SER A 17 -7.98 -10.82 -35.95
N THR A 18 -8.67 -11.36 -34.93
CA THR A 18 -8.79 -10.67 -33.64
C THR A 18 -7.41 -10.59 -33.00
N PRO A 19 -6.89 -9.40 -32.66
CA PRO A 19 -5.57 -9.26 -32.08
C PRO A 19 -5.54 -9.97 -30.72
N THR A 20 -4.54 -10.85 -30.53
CA THR A 20 -4.36 -11.60 -29.29
C THR A 20 -4.12 -10.62 -28.12
N PRO A 21 -4.87 -10.73 -27.01
CA PRO A 21 -4.70 -9.84 -25.86
C PRO A 21 -3.25 -9.87 -25.35
N ARG A 22 -2.60 -8.70 -25.27
CA ARG A 22 -1.26 -8.56 -24.68
C ARG A 22 -1.37 -8.24 -23.21
N LEU A 23 -0.68 -9.00 -22.36
CA LEU A 23 -0.57 -8.65 -20.94
C LEU A 23 0.33 -7.41 -20.80
N LYS A 24 -0.16 -6.40 -20.08
CA LYS A 24 0.64 -5.23 -19.73
C LYS A 24 1.83 -5.68 -18.87
N PRO A 25 3.07 -5.23 -19.16
CA PRO A 25 4.21 -5.55 -18.32
C PRO A 25 4.02 -4.97 -16.91
N GLU A 26 4.67 -5.59 -15.94
CA GLU A 26 4.60 -5.12 -14.57
C GLU A 26 5.09 -3.67 -14.46
N ALA A 27 4.34 -2.85 -13.71
CA ALA A 27 4.75 -1.48 -13.43
C ALA A 27 6.10 -1.47 -12.69
N PRO A 28 7.05 -0.61 -13.10
CA PRO A 28 8.32 -0.47 -12.40
C PRO A 28 8.09 0.07 -10.99
N ASN A 29 9.01 -0.24 -10.08
CA ASN A 29 8.98 0.33 -8.73
C ASN A 29 9.34 1.82 -8.79
N THR A 30 8.48 2.68 -8.24
CA THR A 30 8.73 4.12 -8.17
C THR A 30 9.79 4.48 -7.12
N SER A 31 10.01 3.61 -6.14
CA SER A 31 10.96 3.84 -5.05
C SER A 31 12.32 3.24 -5.36
N THR A 32 13.39 4.00 -5.11
CA THR A 32 14.78 3.52 -5.14
C THR A 32 15.24 2.90 -3.82
N ILE A 33 14.55 3.20 -2.71
CA ILE A 33 14.95 2.78 -1.35
C ILE A 33 14.18 1.53 -0.93
N LEU A 34 12.85 1.60 -0.94
CA LEU A 34 11.98 0.48 -0.61
C LEU A 34 11.81 -0.48 -1.77
N SER A 35 11.76 -1.78 -1.45
CA SER A 35 11.30 -2.82 -2.37
C SER A 35 9.88 -2.51 -2.88
N LYS A 36 9.51 -3.02 -4.06
CA LYS A 36 8.19 -2.79 -4.66
C LYS A 36 7.05 -3.17 -3.71
N LEU A 37 7.22 -4.28 -2.98
CA LEU A 37 6.23 -4.80 -2.05
C LEU A 37 6.11 -3.93 -0.79
N ASP A 38 7.24 -3.56 -0.17
CA ASP A 38 7.23 -2.70 1.01
C ASP A 38 6.73 -1.29 0.66
N ALA A 39 7.11 -0.76 -0.49
CA ALA A 39 6.62 0.53 -0.98
C ALA A 39 5.09 0.51 -1.16
N ALA A 40 4.52 -0.57 -1.70
CA ALA A 40 3.07 -0.72 -1.85
C ALA A 40 2.36 -0.81 -0.49
N ARG A 41 2.90 -1.59 0.45
CA ARG A 41 2.37 -1.74 1.82
C ARG A 41 2.44 -0.43 2.60
N PHE A 42 3.58 0.25 2.53
CA PHE A 42 3.81 1.53 3.20
C PHE A 42 2.83 2.59 2.71
N ARG A 43 2.66 2.75 1.39
CA ARG A 43 1.66 3.69 0.82
C ARG A 43 0.24 3.35 1.26
N ARG A 44 -0.12 2.06 1.31
CA ARG A 44 -1.44 1.63 1.79
C ARG A 44 -1.62 1.95 3.27
N ALA A 45 -0.59 1.73 4.09
CA ALA A 45 -0.62 2.04 5.52
C ALA A 45 -0.75 3.54 5.77
N MET A 46 -0.05 4.38 5.00
CA MET A 46 -0.18 5.84 5.11
C MET A 46 -1.61 6.31 4.79
N ARG A 47 -2.23 5.80 3.73
CA ARG A 47 -3.65 6.11 3.42
C ARG A 47 -4.62 5.59 4.47
N ALA A 48 -4.31 4.44 5.08
CA ALA A 48 -5.09 3.92 6.20
C ALA A 48 -4.99 4.85 7.41
N ALA A 49 -3.81 5.37 7.72
CA ALA A 49 -3.60 6.37 8.77
C ALA A 49 -4.39 7.66 8.49
N ASP A 50 -4.36 8.15 7.25
CA ASP A 50 -5.11 9.36 6.84
C ASP A 50 -6.64 9.20 7.00
N THR A 51 -7.13 7.95 7.06
CA THR A 51 -8.55 7.60 7.27
C THR A 51 -8.81 6.98 8.64
N ASN A 52 -7.90 7.15 9.61
CA ASN A 52 -7.99 6.63 10.99
C ASN A 52 -8.15 5.11 11.11
N LYS A 53 -7.76 4.34 10.09
CA LYS A 53 -7.83 2.87 10.08
C LYS A 53 -6.59 2.26 10.76
N TRP A 54 -6.43 2.52 12.05
CA TRP A 54 -5.20 2.19 12.79
C TRP A 54 -4.89 0.69 12.87
N GLN A 55 -5.91 -0.17 12.90
CA GLN A 55 -5.72 -1.62 12.84
C GLN A 55 -5.07 -2.06 11.51
N ASP A 56 -5.45 -1.43 10.39
CA ASP A 56 -4.84 -1.68 9.09
C ASP A 56 -3.37 -1.20 9.07
N VAL A 57 -3.08 -0.05 9.69
CA VAL A 57 -1.70 0.47 9.84
C VAL A 57 -0.85 -0.53 10.63
N LYS A 58 -1.37 -1.02 11.76
CA LYS A 58 -0.70 -2.02 12.60
C LYS A 58 -0.46 -3.31 11.83
N ALA A 59 -1.47 -3.83 11.12
CA ALA A 59 -1.33 -5.04 10.32
C ALA A 59 -0.29 -4.88 9.20
N LEU A 60 -0.34 -3.77 8.45
CA LEU A 60 0.60 -3.51 7.35
C LEU A 60 2.03 -3.28 7.85
N SER A 61 2.20 -2.60 8.98
CA SER A 61 3.54 -2.36 9.54
C SER A 61 4.25 -3.66 9.92
N ARG A 62 3.53 -4.69 10.37
CA ARG A 62 4.08 -6.03 10.65
C ARG A 62 4.62 -6.72 9.40
N LEU A 63 4.05 -6.43 8.24
CA LEU A 63 4.42 -7.03 6.94
C LEU A 63 5.59 -6.31 6.25
N ILE A 64 5.94 -5.10 6.68
CA ILE A 64 7.05 -4.33 6.11
C ILE A 64 8.38 -4.83 6.69
N LYS A 65 9.35 -5.09 5.81
CA LYS A 65 10.70 -5.54 6.18
C LYS A 65 11.64 -4.36 6.43
N ASP A 66 11.51 -3.29 5.66
CA ASP A 66 12.32 -2.09 5.84
C ASP A 66 12.14 -1.48 7.25
N PRO A 67 13.23 -1.34 8.03
CA PRO A 67 13.13 -0.92 9.43
C PRO A 67 12.71 0.55 9.57
N VAL A 68 13.10 1.42 8.64
CA VAL A 68 12.79 2.86 8.71
C VAL A 68 11.32 3.08 8.38
N ALA A 69 10.80 2.46 7.33
CA ALA A 69 9.38 2.50 6.97
C ALA A 69 8.51 1.95 8.11
N LYS A 70 8.93 0.87 8.78
CA LYS A 70 8.25 0.37 9.97
C LYS A 70 8.25 1.40 11.10
N LYS A 71 9.41 2.00 11.42
CA LYS A 71 9.52 3.04 12.46
C LYS A 71 8.61 4.24 12.18
N ILE A 72 8.50 4.68 10.93
CA ILE A 72 7.59 5.76 10.53
C ILE A 72 6.13 5.43 10.84
N LEU A 73 5.67 4.21 10.55
CA LEU A 73 4.29 3.82 10.83
C LEU A 73 4.02 3.71 12.34
N LEU A 74 5.00 3.22 13.12
CA LEU A 74 4.90 3.17 14.58
C LEU A 74 4.79 4.57 15.18
N TRP A 75 5.66 5.50 14.74
CA TRP A 75 5.59 6.91 15.11
C TRP A 75 4.23 7.54 14.78
N ARG A 76 3.74 7.33 13.56
CA ARG A 76 2.45 7.84 13.09
C ARG A 76 1.32 7.38 14.02
N MET A 77 1.28 6.09 14.38
CA MET A 77 0.30 5.56 15.34
C MET A 77 0.47 6.19 16.73
N ALA A 78 1.69 6.27 17.27
CA ALA A 78 1.92 6.89 18.57
C ALA A 78 1.42 8.36 18.63
N ALA A 79 1.66 9.11 17.56
CA ALA A 79 1.29 10.51 17.43
C ALA A 79 -0.23 10.74 17.28
N GLU A 80 -0.91 9.91 16.48
CA GLU A 80 -2.27 10.23 15.97
C GLU A 80 -3.34 9.22 16.37
N ASP A 81 -3.01 7.96 16.68
CA ASP A 81 -4.00 6.95 17.11
C ASP A 81 -4.37 7.16 18.59
N PRO A 82 -5.64 7.52 18.90
CA PRO A 82 -6.08 7.74 20.28
C PRO A 82 -6.02 6.46 21.13
N TYR A 83 -6.08 5.27 20.51
CA TYR A 83 -6.14 3.97 21.18
C TYR A 83 -4.91 3.10 20.89
N VAL A 84 -3.77 3.72 20.55
CA VAL A 84 -2.53 2.99 20.27
C VAL A 84 -2.14 2.09 21.44
N SER A 85 -1.63 0.89 21.18
CA SER A 85 -1.26 -0.02 22.28
C SER A 85 -0.03 0.49 23.05
N PHE A 86 -0.01 0.25 24.37
CA PHE A 86 1.12 0.58 25.24
C PHE A 86 2.48 0.10 24.70
N GLU A 87 2.54 -1.12 24.14
CA GLU A 87 3.76 -1.66 23.52
C GLU A 87 4.32 -0.75 22.42
N ILE A 88 3.46 -0.23 21.53
CA ILE A 88 3.87 0.66 20.45
C ILE A 88 4.29 2.01 21.02
N MET A 89 3.53 2.52 21.98
CA MET A 89 3.84 3.79 22.64
C MET A 89 5.20 3.75 23.33
N SER A 90 5.44 2.75 24.18
CA SER A 90 6.70 2.52 24.88
C SER A 90 7.86 2.38 23.88
N ARG A 91 7.68 1.57 22.82
CA ARG A 91 8.71 1.42 21.79
C ARG A 91 9.08 2.75 21.13
N VAL A 92 8.11 3.56 20.75
CA VAL A 92 8.37 4.86 20.10
C VAL A 92 9.08 5.81 21.07
N VAL A 93 8.66 5.86 22.33
CA VAL A 93 9.33 6.69 23.36
C VAL A 93 10.79 6.31 23.55
N HIS A 94 11.12 5.02 23.53
CA HIS A 94 12.50 4.55 23.76
C HIS A 94 13.38 4.56 22.49
N GLU A 95 12.83 4.21 21.33
CA GLU A 95 13.64 4.01 20.11
C GLU A 95 13.66 5.21 19.15
N GLN A 96 12.81 6.22 19.40
CA GLN A 96 12.56 7.33 18.47
C GLN A 96 12.47 8.68 19.21
N SER A 97 13.28 8.88 20.26
CA SER A 97 13.24 10.05 21.15
C SER A 97 13.34 11.41 20.44
N ASP A 98 14.10 11.46 19.34
CA ASP A 98 14.44 12.70 18.64
C ASP A 98 13.52 12.97 17.44
N TRP A 99 12.45 12.19 17.32
CA TRP A 99 11.50 12.33 16.22
C TRP A 99 10.55 13.51 16.47
N PRO A 100 9.85 14.01 15.45
CA PRO A 100 8.91 15.11 15.63
C PRO A 100 7.79 14.76 16.62
N ARG A 101 7.29 15.78 17.32
CA ARG A 101 6.15 15.68 18.27
C ARG A 101 6.38 14.78 19.51
N MET A 102 7.62 14.40 19.80
CA MET A 102 7.92 13.50 20.92
C MET A 102 7.55 14.05 22.30
N THR A 103 7.56 15.38 22.51
CA THR A 103 7.05 15.98 23.76
C THR A 103 5.59 15.60 24.02
N ARG A 104 4.73 15.66 23.00
CA ARG A 104 3.31 15.29 23.11
C ARG A 104 3.13 13.78 23.27
N ILE A 105 3.92 12.99 22.54
CA ILE A 105 3.88 11.53 22.63
C ILE A 105 4.28 11.07 24.03
N ARG A 106 5.33 11.66 24.60
CA ARG A 106 5.79 11.37 25.96
C ARG A 106 4.76 11.75 27.02
N ALA A 107 4.20 12.96 26.94
CA ALA A 107 3.13 13.38 27.86
C ALA A 107 1.91 12.44 27.81
N LYS A 108 1.53 11.97 26.60
CA LYS A 108 0.47 10.96 26.43
C LYS A 108 0.85 9.62 27.07
N ALA A 109 2.10 9.18 26.91
CA ALA A 109 2.58 7.95 27.51
C ALA A 109 2.63 8.02 29.05
N GLU A 110 3.08 9.15 29.59
CA GLU A 110 3.09 9.44 31.03
C GLU A 110 1.66 9.43 31.60
N GLY A 111 0.71 10.09 30.93
CA GLY A 111 -0.70 10.04 31.34
C GLY A 111 -1.22 8.61 31.49
N TRP A 112 -0.93 7.72 30.54
CA TRP A 112 -1.34 6.31 30.66
C TRP A 112 -0.71 5.57 31.82
N MET A 113 0.52 5.92 32.22
CA MET A 113 1.19 5.30 33.36
C MET A 113 0.57 5.72 34.70
N PHE A 114 0.02 6.92 34.78
CA PHE A 114 -0.57 7.45 36.02
C PHE A 114 -2.10 7.30 36.10
N ASP A 115 -2.79 7.25 34.97
CA ASP A 115 -4.26 7.20 34.90
C ASP A 115 -4.83 5.76 34.90
N LEU A 116 -3.98 4.74 34.70
CA LEU A 116 -4.35 3.33 34.79
C LEU A 116 -3.91 2.79 36.17
N PRO A 117 -4.83 2.37 37.06
CA PRO A 117 -4.49 1.84 38.38
C PRO A 117 -3.73 0.51 38.33
#